data_AF-A0A5S9XIL6-F1
#
_entry.id   AF-A0A5S9XIL6-F1
#
_cell.length_a   1.000
_cell.length_b   1.000
_cell.length_c   1.000
_cell.angle_alpha   90.00
_cell.angle_beta   90.00
_cell.angle_gamma   90.00
#
_symmetry.space_group_name_H-M   'P 1'
#
loop_
_entity.id
_entity.type
_entity.pdbx_description
1 polymer ?
#
loop_
_entity_poly.entity_id
_entity_poly.type
_entity_poly.pdbx_seq_one_letter_code
_entity_poly.pdbx_strand_id
1 'polypeptide(L)'
;MKTTPALRIFKPIIPHRPKPDSRIYLDDAWTMLKSAIRAIFLDEPQDFACSGLFNAVNKAWCEKSSGEALYKLILEECEIYISAAIQSLELQCDMDPSVFLSLLEKCWLDFRGKLQFLCSIAGGEGQTIGSHSLWDLGSELFPKHLFSAQKVCDKLLSIILQLIRDQRSFMSVDMTQLKNTTRPVMSVHMTQLNNLRGLFYGQSLYKSPFFKKPFIDCAVEFYSAEAMQFKEQSDIPLYLKRVEYMWREEKKNCRHGLYFFKEFEESLMEAVERILLKDHVSVILEKGFVKFMDERSHDDLSWMYYMFSEADLLGHLNDALNSYIRQTGQKILKEDSLSLEELKNSVDKICLTCFSEDASLEKTAKQCFKDLGLAWEEQKQSLLTLTMIGKIPQFG
;
A
#
# COMPACT_ATOMS: atom_id res chain seq x y z
N MET A 1 -78.70 -46.34 27.61
CA MET A 1 -77.38 -45.88 27.12
C MET A 1 -77.61 -44.73 26.16
N LYS A 2 -77.02 -43.56 26.44
CA LYS A 2 -77.21 -42.31 25.69
C LYS A 2 -76.49 -42.41 24.34
N THR A 3 -77.20 -42.28 23.24
CA THR A 3 -76.61 -42.07 21.90
C THR A 3 -76.43 -40.57 21.69
N THR A 4 -75.18 -40.11 21.74
CA THR A 4 -74.79 -38.73 21.45
C THR A 4 -75.04 -38.42 19.97
N PRO A 5 -75.72 -37.32 19.60
CA PRO A 5 -75.86 -36.94 18.20
C PRO A 5 -74.50 -36.41 17.67
N ALA A 6 -74.13 -36.86 16.48
CA ALA A 6 -72.91 -36.44 15.80
C ALA A 6 -72.95 -34.93 15.49
N LEU A 7 -72.04 -34.17 16.07
CA LEU A 7 -71.76 -32.79 15.68
C LEU A 7 -71.20 -32.79 14.25
N ARG A 8 -71.99 -32.30 13.29
CA ARG A 8 -71.48 -31.97 11.95
C ARG A 8 -70.55 -30.77 12.07
N ILE A 9 -69.25 -31.02 12.05
CA ILE A 9 -68.23 -29.99 11.94
C ILE A 9 -68.32 -29.41 10.52
N PHE A 10 -68.94 -28.25 10.37
CA PHE A 10 -68.77 -27.43 9.18
C PHE A 10 -67.31 -26.95 9.16
N LYS A 11 -66.45 -27.57 8.35
CA LYS A 11 -65.19 -26.94 7.94
C LYS A 11 -65.56 -25.85 6.94
N PRO A 12 -65.39 -24.55 7.25
CA PRO A 12 -65.56 -23.54 6.23
C PRO A 12 -64.53 -23.82 5.14
N ILE A 13 -65.01 -23.99 3.90
CA ILE A 13 -64.13 -23.95 2.74
C ILE A 13 -63.65 -22.50 2.67
N ILE A 14 -62.46 -22.23 3.20
CA ILE A 14 -61.78 -20.95 2.99
C ILE A 14 -61.51 -20.92 1.49
N PRO A 15 -62.11 -20.00 0.71
CA PRO A 15 -61.76 -19.88 -0.69
C PRO A 15 -60.27 -19.62 -0.75
N HIS A 16 -59.53 -20.47 -1.48
CA HIS A 16 -58.14 -20.22 -1.82
C HIS A 16 -58.11 -18.84 -2.46
N ARG A 17 -57.64 -17.81 -1.73
CA ARG A 17 -57.29 -16.55 -2.39
C ARG A 17 -56.20 -16.95 -3.39
N PRO A 18 -56.38 -16.73 -4.70
CA PRO A 18 -55.29 -16.95 -5.63
C PRO A 18 -54.12 -16.12 -5.10
N LYS A 19 -52.95 -16.74 -4.93
CA LYS A 19 -51.75 -15.97 -4.62
C LYS A 19 -51.62 -14.97 -5.78
N PRO A 20 -51.70 -13.65 -5.53
CA PRO A 20 -51.49 -12.67 -6.59
C PRO A 20 -50.18 -12.98 -7.31
N ASP A 21 -50.23 -12.93 -8.64
CA ASP A 21 -49.12 -13.27 -9.52
C ASP A 21 -47.89 -12.44 -9.12
N SER A 22 -46.77 -13.11 -8.84
CA SER A 22 -45.54 -12.46 -8.39
C SER A 22 -45.01 -11.45 -9.40
N ARG A 23 -45.44 -11.55 -10.67
CA ARG A 23 -45.18 -10.56 -11.72
C ARG A 23 -45.88 -9.23 -11.50
N ILE A 24 -47.11 -9.23 -10.98
CA ILE A 24 -47.86 -7.99 -10.70
C ILE A 24 -47.14 -7.20 -9.61
N TYR A 25 -46.67 -7.89 -8.56
CA TYR A 25 -45.89 -7.24 -7.51
C TYR A 25 -44.54 -6.72 -7.96
N LEU A 26 -43.88 -7.43 -8.87
CA LEU A 26 -42.65 -6.97 -9.52
C LEU A 26 -42.92 -5.68 -10.31
N ASP A 27 -43.93 -5.68 -11.19
CA ASP A 27 -44.23 -4.55 -12.08
C ASP A 27 -44.67 -3.31 -11.29
N ASP A 28 -45.49 -3.49 -10.25
CA ASP A 28 -45.91 -2.41 -9.34
C ASP A 28 -44.71 -1.81 -8.60
N ALA A 29 -43.87 -2.66 -8.00
CA ALA A 29 -42.67 -2.21 -7.28
C ALA A 29 -41.68 -1.51 -8.23
N TRP A 30 -41.51 -2.06 -9.44
CA TRP A 30 -40.61 -1.51 -10.45
C TRP A 30 -41.07 -0.14 -10.95
N THR A 31 -42.35 0.03 -11.24
CA THR A 31 -42.90 1.32 -11.70
C THR A 31 -42.63 2.43 -10.69
N MET A 32 -42.86 2.14 -9.40
CA MET A 32 -42.60 3.09 -8.33
C MET A 32 -41.09 3.34 -8.15
N LEU A 33 -40.27 2.27 -8.14
CA LEU A 33 -38.82 2.38 -7.95
C LEU A 33 -38.15 3.10 -9.10
N LYS A 34 -38.53 2.87 -10.35
CA LYS A 34 -37.94 3.55 -11.51
C LYS A 34 -38.10 5.06 -11.41
N SER A 35 -39.28 5.54 -11.03
CA SER A 35 -39.52 6.96 -10.78
C SER A 35 -38.70 7.49 -9.60
N ALA A 36 -38.57 6.69 -8.53
CA ALA A 36 -37.78 7.07 -7.36
C ALA A 36 -36.28 7.12 -7.66
N ILE A 37 -35.73 6.14 -8.37
CA ILE A 37 -34.32 6.10 -8.81
C ILE A 37 -34.02 7.33 -9.64
N ARG A 38 -34.86 7.66 -10.61
CA ARG A 38 -34.70 8.87 -11.41
C ARG A 38 -34.63 10.11 -10.53
N ALA A 39 -35.57 10.29 -9.60
CA ALA A 39 -35.60 11.46 -8.75
C ALA A 39 -34.37 11.54 -7.81
N ILE A 40 -33.92 10.39 -7.27
CA ILE A 40 -32.72 10.30 -6.43
C ILE A 40 -31.46 10.65 -7.23
N PHE A 41 -31.31 10.11 -8.45
CA PHE A 41 -30.08 10.27 -9.22
C PHE A 41 -29.98 11.63 -9.92
N LEU A 42 -31.11 12.22 -10.31
CA LEU A 42 -31.18 13.54 -10.94
C LEU A 42 -31.42 14.69 -9.95
N ASP A 43 -31.50 14.39 -8.65
CA ASP A 43 -31.83 15.36 -7.60
C ASP A 43 -33.16 16.11 -7.87
N GLU A 44 -34.14 15.42 -8.48
CA GLU A 44 -35.49 15.94 -8.69
C GLU A 44 -36.28 15.91 -7.35
N PRO A 45 -37.33 16.76 -7.18
CA PRO A 45 -38.16 16.75 -5.99
C PRO A 45 -38.72 15.35 -5.67
N GLN A 46 -38.68 14.97 -4.38
CA GLN A 46 -39.16 13.67 -3.94
C GLN A 46 -40.69 13.66 -3.85
N ASP A 47 -41.34 13.15 -4.90
CA ASP A 47 -42.80 12.99 -4.96
C ASP A 47 -43.28 11.56 -4.58
N PHE A 48 -42.47 10.82 -3.81
CA PHE A 48 -42.77 9.43 -3.42
C PHE A 48 -42.70 9.20 -1.91
N ALA A 49 -43.51 8.26 -1.40
CA ALA A 49 -43.49 7.87 0.00
C ALA A 49 -42.55 6.68 0.23
N CYS A 50 -41.47 6.87 1.01
CA CYS A 50 -40.48 5.82 1.29
C CYS A 50 -41.10 4.54 1.90
N SER A 51 -42.08 4.69 2.80
CA SER A 51 -42.77 3.53 3.40
C SER A 51 -43.60 2.74 2.38
N GLY A 52 -44.19 3.44 1.40
CA GLY A 52 -44.93 2.83 0.30
C GLY A 52 -44.01 2.01 -0.61
N LEU A 53 -42.87 2.59 -0.98
CA LEU A 53 -41.84 1.92 -1.77
C LEU A 53 -41.27 0.70 -1.05
N PHE A 54 -40.85 0.84 0.21
CA PHE A 54 -40.31 -0.26 0.99
C PHE A 54 -41.30 -1.44 1.08
N ASN A 55 -42.59 -1.15 1.30
CA ASN A 55 -43.63 -2.17 1.31
C ASN A 55 -43.84 -2.83 -0.07
N ALA A 56 -43.76 -2.07 -1.16
CA ALA A 56 -43.86 -2.61 -2.52
C ALA A 56 -42.68 -3.55 -2.83
N VAL A 57 -41.46 -3.15 -2.47
CA VAL A 57 -40.25 -3.97 -2.63
C VAL A 57 -40.35 -5.25 -1.82
N ASN A 58 -40.76 -5.18 -0.55
CA ASN A 58 -40.93 -6.38 0.28
C ASN A 58 -41.99 -7.35 -0.28
N LYS A 59 -43.04 -6.84 -0.92
CA LYS A 59 -44.02 -7.69 -1.62
C LYS A 59 -43.42 -8.36 -2.85
N ALA A 60 -42.61 -7.66 -3.64
CA ALA A 60 -41.91 -8.25 -4.78
C ALA A 60 -40.93 -9.36 -4.36
N TRP A 61 -40.36 -9.26 -3.15
CA TRP A 61 -39.49 -10.28 -2.55
C TRP A 61 -40.22 -11.50 -1.96
N CYS A 62 -41.55 -11.59 -2.10
CA CYS A 62 -42.30 -12.80 -1.72
C CYS A 62 -41.82 -14.06 -2.48
N GLU A 63 -41.29 -13.89 -3.70
CA GLU A 63 -40.58 -14.93 -4.44
C GLU A 63 -39.15 -14.49 -4.71
N LYS A 64 -38.19 -15.36 -4.42
CA LYS A 64 -36.75 -15.05 -4.59
C LYS A 64 -36.41 -14.67 -6.03
N SER A 65 -36.98 -15.36 -7.03
CA SER A 65 -36.77 -15.05 -8.44
C SER A 65 -37.26 -13.66 -8.85
N SER A 66 -38.38 -13.20 -8.26
CA SER A 66 -38.91 -11.87 -8.52
C SER A 66 -38.07 -10.80 -7.81
N GLY A 67 -37.61 -11.06 -6.58
CA GLY A 67 -36.66 -10.19 -5.88
C GLY A 67 -35.32 -10.03 -6.62
N GLU A 68 -34.77 -11.13 -7.12
CA GLU A 68 -33.54 -11.13 -7.95
C GLU A 68 -33.74 -10.34 -9.25
N ALA A 69 -34.86 -10.53 -9.95
CA ALA A 69 -35.20 -9.77 -11.14
C ALA A 69 -35.36 -8.27 -10.84
N LEU A 70 -35.98 -7.91 -9.71
CA LEU A 70 -36.14 -6.52 -9.30
C LEU A 70 -34.79 -5.86 -9.02
N TYR A 71 -33.89 -6.51 -8.29
CA TYR A 71 -32.53 -6.00 -8.06
C TYR A 71 -31.78 -5.82 -9.37
N LYS A 72 -31.91 -6.76 -10.32
CA LYS A 72 -31.34 -6.60 -11.66
C LYS A 72 -31.83 -5.34 -12.36
N LEU A 73 -33.16 -5.10 -12.36
CA LEU A 73 -33.76 -3.90 -12.96
C LEU A 73 -33.27 -2.60 -12.28
N ILE A 74 -33.18 -2.60 -10.94
CA ILE A 74 -32.65 -1.47 -10.17
C ILE A 74 -31.21 -1.17 -10.60
N LEU A 75 -30.36 -2.19 -10.70
CA LEU A 75 -28.96 -2.02 -11.09
C LEU A 75 -28.83 -1.53 -12.54
N GLU A 76 -29.58 -2.12 -13.48
CA GLU A 76 -29.61 -1.69 -14.89
C GLU A 76 -30.01 -0.22 -15.06
N GLU A 77 -30.98 0.26 -14.28
CA GLU A 77 -31.39 1.66 -14.31
C GLU A 77 -30.37 2.59 -13.64
N CYS A 78 -29.72 2.14 -12.56
CA CYS A 78 -28.58 2.87 -11.98
C CYS A 78 -27.43 3.02 -12.99
N GLU A 79 -27.12 1.98 -13.77
CA GLU A 79 -26.04 1.99 -14.77
C GLU A 79 -26.24 3.10 -15.83
N ILE A 80 -27.48 3.50 -16.16
CA ILE A 80 -27.77 4.60 -17.09
C ILE A 80 -27.21 5.93 -16.55
N TYR A 81 -27.52 6.25 -15.29
CA TYR A 81 -27.06 7.50 -14.66
C TYR A 81 -25.56 7.49 -14.39
N ILE A 82 -25.01 6.34 -13.99
CA ILE A 82 -23.56 6.17 -13.81
C ILE A 82 -22.85 6.40 -15.15
N SER A 83 -23.32 5.78 -16.23
CA SER A 83 -22.72 5.92 -17.56
C SER A 83 -22.72 7.38 -18.03
N ALA A 84 -23.83 8.10 -17.83
CA ALA A 84 -23.92 9.52 -18.16
C ALA A 84 -22.97 10.38 -17.31
N ALA A 85 -22.83 10.08 -16.01
CA ALA A 85 -21.90 10.76 -15.12
C ALA A 85 -20.43 10.53 -15.53
N ILE A 86 -20.07 9.30 -15.87
CA ILE A 86 -18.71 8.97 -16.36
C ILE A 86 -18.42 9.63 -17.71
N GLN A 87 -19.39 9.66 -18.64
CA GLN A 87 -19.23 10.40 -19.90
C GLN A 87 -19.03 11.91 -19.66
N SER A 88 -19.75 12.49 -18.71
CA SER A 88 -19.53 13.88 -18.30
C SER A 88 -18.14 14.10 -17.73
N LEU A 89 -17.59 13.16 -16.95
CA LEU A 89 -16.21 13.23 -16.44
C LEU A 89 -15.19 13.12 -17.58
N GLU A 90 -15.44 12.28 -18.58
CA GLU A 90 -14.56 12.08 -19.73
C GLU A 90 -14.38 13.36 -20.57
N LEU A 91 -15.45 14.15 -20.70
CA LEU A 91 -15.42 15.47 -21.33
C LEU A 91 -14.57 16.49 -20.55
N GLN A 92 -14.35 16.27 -19.26
CA GLN A 92 -13.57 17.14 -18.37
C GLN A 92 -12.13 16.66 -18.18
N CYS A 93 -11.69 15.58 -18.82
CA CYS A 93 -10.32 15.05 -18.67
C CYS A 93 -9.22 16.03 -19.08
N ASP A 94 -9.53 16.98 -19.96
CA ASP A 94 -8.57 17.97 -20.47
C ASP A 94 -8.38 19.15 -19.51
N MET A 95 -9.15 19.20 -18.40
CA MET A 95 -9.02 20.19 -17.34
C MET A 95 -7.79 19.96 -16.46
N ASP A 96 -7.50 20.95 -15.60
CA ASP A 96 -6.45 20.86 -14.59
C ASP A 96 -6.62 19.61 -13.70
N PRO A 97 -5.52 18.89 -13.38
CA PRO A 97 -5.50 17.74 -12.47
C PRO A 97 -6.29 17.91 -11.16
N SER A 98 -6.14 19.04 -10.47
CA SER A 98 -6.78 19.28 -9.17
C SER A 98 -8.29 19.46 -9.29
N VAL A 99 -8.72 20.14 -10.36
CA VAL A 99 -10.13 20.36 -10.69
C VAL A 99 -10.78 19.03 -11.06
N PHE A 100 -10.13 18.25 -11.93
CA PHE A 100 -10.63 16.93 -12.32
C PHE A 100 -10.75 15.99 -11.12
N LEU A 101 -9.73 15.93 -10.25
CA LEU A 101 -9.77 15.07 -9.05
C LEU A 101 -10.93 15.45 -8.12
N SER A 102 -11.18 16.74 -7.93
CA SER A 102 -12.30 17.24 -7.12
C SER A 102 -13.66 16.91 -7.72
N LEU A 103 -13.79 16.98 -9.05
CA LEU A 103 -15.01 16.57 -9.76
C LEU A 103 -15.26 15.07 -9.64
N LEU A 104 -14.22 14.26 -9.79
CA LEU A 104 -14.30 12.81 -9.63
C LEU A 104 -14.68 12.42 -8.20
N GLU A 105 -14.03 13.03 -7.21
CA GLU A 105 -14.34 12.82 -5.79
C GLU A 105 -15.80 13.15 -5.49
N LYS A 106 -16.26 14.32 -5.92
CA LYS A 106 -17.66 14.72 -5.75
C LYS A 106 -18.60 13.70 -6.40
N CYS A 107 -18.35 13.35 -7.66
CA CYS A 107 -19.17 12.40 -8.40
C CYS A 107 -19.27 11.04 -7.69
N TRP A 108 -18.15 10.53 -7.19
CA TRP A 108 -18.09 9.28 -6.43
C TRP A 108 -18.84 9.36 -5.10
N LEU A 109 -18.65 10.43 -4.32
CA LEU A 109 -19.31 10.60 -3.03
C LEU A 109 -20.82 10.79 -3.18
N ASP A 110 -21.25 11.59 -4.17
CA ASP A 110 -22.65 11.81 -4.51
C ASP A 110 -23.31 10.48 -4.92
N PHE A 111 -22.65 9.68 -5.77
CA PHE A 111 -23.13 8.34 -6.14
C PHE A 111 -23.32 7.44 -4.91
N ARG A 112 -22.33 7.38 -4.01
CA ARG A 112 -22.42 6.55 -2.81
C ARG A 112 -23.57 6.98 -1.91
N GLY A 113 -23.77 8.28 -1.71
CA GLY A 113 -24.88 8.82 -0.93
C GLY A 113 -26.23 8.45 -1.53
N LYS A 114 -26.37 8.61 -2.86
CA LYS A 114 -27.57 8.25 -3.63
C LYS A 114 -27.87 6.74 -3.56
N LEU A 115 -26.84 5.90 -3.72
CA LEU A 115 -26.96 4.46 -3.58
C LEU A 115 -27.34 4.06 -2.15
N GLN A 116 -26.74 4.67 -1.14
CA GLN A 116 -27.08 4.40 0.26
C GLN A 116 -28.54 4.72 0.56
N PHE A 117 -29.04 5.85 0.06
CA PHE A 117 -30.44 6.22 0.20
C PHE A 117 -31.36 5.23 -0.54
N LEU A 118 -31.01 4.84 -1.77
CA LEU A 118 -31.74 3.82 -2.51
C LEU A 118 -31.79 2.49 -1.75
N CYS A 119 -30.67 2.03 -1.20
CA CYS A 119 -30.60 0.82 -0.38
C CYS A 119 -31.45 0.92 0.89
N SER A 120 -31.61 2.11 1.49
CA SER A 120 -32.49 2.28 2.64
C SER A 120 -33.98 2.09 2.31
N ILE A 121 -34.36 2.27 1.04
CA ILE A 121 -35.73 2.14 0.55
C ILE A 121 -35.98 0.76 -0.06
N ALA A 122 -34.99 0.21 -0.78
CA ALA A 122 -35.12 -1.01 -1.56
C ALA A 122 -34.37 -2.23 -0.97
N GLY A 123 -33.59 -2.05 0.10
CA GLY A 123 -32.87 -3.12 0.78
C GLY A 123 -33.60 -3.56 2.05
N GLY A 124 -34.21 -4.74 2.02
CA GLY A 124 -34.78 -5.39 3.21
C GLY A 124 -33.79 -6.34 3.91
N GLU A 125 -34.00 -6.57 5.21
CA GLU A 125 -33.23 -7.56 5.97
C GLU A 125 -33.36 -8.96 5.34
N GLY A 126 -32.22 -9.60 5.05
CA GLY A 126 -32.19 -10.95 4.45
C GLY A 126 -32.46 -11.01 2.95
N GLN A 127 -32.64 -9.86 2.27
CA GLN A 127 -32.78 -9.80 0.81
C GLN A 127 -31.39 -9.81 0.15
N THR A 128 -30.99 -10.97 -0.37
CA THR A 128 -29.69 -11.14 -1.04
C THR A 128 -29.80 -11.94 -2.32
N ILE A 129 -28.95 -11.61 -3.30
CA ILE A 129 -28.67 -12.47 -4.45
C ILE A 129 -27.40 -13.25 -4.11
N GLY A 130 -27.54 -14.56 -3.88
CA GLY A 130 -26.47 -15.35 -3.28
C GLY A 130 -26.08 -14.76 -1.91
N SER A 131 -24.82 -14.35 -1.76
CA SER A 131 -24.26 -13.70 -0.56
C SER A 131 -24.23 -12.18 -0.63
N HIS A 132 -24.72 -11.56 -1.70
CA HIS A 132 -24.56 -10.13 -1.96
C HIS A 132 -25.87 -9.38 -1.74
N SER A 133 -25.80 -8.30 -0.95
CA SER A 133 -26.88 -7.33 -0.78
C SER A 133 -26.98 -6.38 -1.98
N LEU A 134 -28.05 -5.59 -2.05
CA LEU A 134 -28.17 -4.51 -3.05
C LEU A 134 -27.01 -3.51 -2.98
N TRP A 135 -26.51 -3.23 -1.76
CA TRP A 135 -25.37 -2.36 -1.55
C TRP A 135 -24.10 -2.96 -2.17
N ASP A 136 -23.83 -4.24 -1.91
CA ASP A 136 -22.64 -4.92 -2.42
C ASP A 136 -22.63 -4.87 -3.95
N LEU A 137 -23.74 -5.27 -4.58
CA LEU A 137 -23.90 -5.26 -6.04
C LEU A 137 -23.83 -3.84 -6.63
N GLY A 138 -24.52 -2.87 -6.01
CA GLY A 138 -24.55 -1.49 -6.48
C GLY A 138 -23.21 -0.78 -6.35
N SER A 139 -22.45 -1.07 -5.30
CA SER A 139 -21.17 -0.43 -5.03
C SER A 139 -20.08 -0.76 -6.06
N GLU A 140 -20.22 -1.88 -6.76
CA GLU A 140 -19.32 -2.32 -7.83
C GLU A 140 -19.62 -1.65 -9.19
N LEU A 141 -20.82 -1.07 -9.37
CA LEU A 141 -21.23 -0.49 -10.66
C LEU A 141 -20.36 0.70 -11.07
N PHE A 142 -20.20 1.69 -10.20
CA PHE A 142 -19.45 2.90 -10.53
C PHE A 142 -17.97 2.59 -10.86
N PRO A 143 -17.22 1.81 -10.05
CA PRO A 143 -15.88 1.35 -10.43
C PRO A 143 -15.87 0.66 -11.79
N LYS A 144 -16.77 -0.31 -12.04
CA LYS A 144 -16.86 -1.04 -13.31
C LYS A 144 -16.99 -0.09 -14.51
N HIS A 145 -17.87 0.92 -14.43
CA HIS A 145 -18.05 1.91 -15.50
C HIS A 145 -16.86 2.87 -15.62
N LEU A 146 -16.34 3.39 -14.50
CA LEU A 146 -15.17 4.26 -14.46
C LEU A 146 -13.98 3.59 -15.14
N PHE A 147 -13.71 2.33 -14.79
CA PHE A 147 -12.58 1.55 -15.31
C PHE A 147 -12.76 1.04 -16.74
N SER A 148 -13.97 1.12 -17.27
CA SER A 148 -14.23 0.91 -18.71
C SER A 148 -13.94 2.18 -19.54
N ALA A 149 -13.91 3.35 -18.90
CA ALA A 149 -13.61 4.63 -19.56
C ALA A 149 -12.09 4.91 -19.52
N GLN A 150 -11.38 4.46 -20.57
CA GLN A 150 -9.91 4.50 -20.63
C GLN A 150 -9.34 5.91 -20.43
N LYS A 151 -9.93 6.94 -21.05
CA LYS A 151 -9.45 8.34 -20.93
C LYS A 151 -9.49 8.83 -19.47
N VAL A 152 -10.57 8.49 -18.75
CA VAL A 152 -10.75 8.85 -17.33
C VAL A 152 -9.73 8.12 -16.46
N CYS A 153 -9.48 6.84 -16.77
CA CYS A 153 -8.50 6.01 -16.08
C CYS A 153 -7.06 6.48 -16.27
N ASP A 154 -6.66 6.77 -17.51
CA ASP A 154 -5.33 7.28 -17.83
C ASP A 154 -5.08 8.62 -17.16
N LYS A 155 -6.08 9.51 -17.16
CA LYS A 155 -6.03 10.78 -16.44
C LYS A 155 -5.87 10.53 -14.93
N LEU A 156 -6.72 9.71 -14.31
CA LEU A 156 -6.64 9.40 -12.89
C LEU A 156 -5.28 8.79 -12.50
N LEU A 157 -4.78 7.84 -13.29
CA LEU A 157 -3.46 7.24 -13.09
C LEU A 157 -2.35 8.29 -13.17
N SER A 158 -2.38 9.16 -14.18
CA SER A 158 -1.38 10.23 -14.33
C SER A 158 -1.36 11.18 -13.12
N ILE A 159 -2.53 11.54 -12.59
CA ILE A 159 -2.66 12.39 -11.40
C ILE A 159 -2.09 11.69 -10.17
N ILE A 160 -2.46 10.42 -9.95
CA ILE A 160 -1.96 9.62 -8.83
C ILE A 160 -0.44 9.51 -8.88
N LEU A 161 0.14 9.18 -10.04
CA LEU A 161 1.59 9.08 -10.21
C LEU A 161 2.29 10.43 -9.98
N GLN A 162 1.71 11.54 -10.46
CA GLN A 162 2.26 12.87 -10.20
C GLN A 162 2.25 13.21 -8.71
N LEU A 163 1.15 12.95 -8.01
CA LEU A 163 1.05 13.20 -6.57
C LEU A 163 2.10 12.41 -5.77
N ILE A 164 2.36 11.16 -6.18
CA ILE A 164 3.40 10.32 -5.56
C ILE A 164 4.79 10.88 -5.87
N ARG A 165 5.07 11.30 -7.12
CA ARG A 165 6.35 11.95 -7.47
C ARG A 165 6.57 13.18 -6.62
N ASP A 166 5.57 14.06 -6.55
CA ASP A 166 5.63 15.28 -5.74
C ASP A 166 5.89 14.94 -4.27
N GLN A 167 5.20 13.94 -3.71
CA GLN A 167 5.43 13.45 -2.35
C GLN A 167 6.90 13.03 -2.13
N ARG A 168 7.48 12.26 -3.05
CA ARG A 168 8.89 11.82 -2.97
C ARG A 168 9.88 12.97 -3.15
N SER A 169 9.56 13.95 -3.99
CA SER A 169 10.35 15.19 -4.10
C SER A 169 10.40 15.94 -2.77
N PHE A 170 9.31 15.95 -1.98
CA PHE A 170 9.35 16.55 -0.63
C PHE A 170 10.17 15.76 0.38
N MET A 171 10.27 14.43 0.24
CA MET A 171 11.24 13.65 1.02
C MET A 171 12.67 14.02 0.67
N SER A 172 12.88 14.52 -0.56
CA SER A 172 14.21 14.75 -1.09
C SER A 172 14.78 16.12 -0.70
N VAL A 173 13.94 17.12 -0.42
CA VAL A 173 14.36 18.46 0.00
C VAL A 173 14.44 18.56 1.53
N ASP A 174 15.46 19.26 2.05
CA ASP A 174 15.57 19.55 3.48
C ASP A 174 14.32 20.29 3.98
N MET A 175 13.52 19.57 4.79
CA MET A 175 12.15 19.90 5.21
C MET A 175 12.02 21.18 6.04
N THR A 176 13.11 21.89 6.31
CA THR A 176 13.09 23.17 7.02
C THR A 176 12.56 24.33 6.16
N GLN A 177 12.67 24.26 4.82
CA GLN A 177 12.38 25.42 3.95
C GLN A 177 11.00 25.42 3.27
N LEU A 178 10.29 24.27 3.19
CA LEU A 178 9.05 24.11 2.40
C LEU A 178 7.76 24.00 3.23
N LYS A 179 7.81 24.25 4.55
CA LYS A 179 6.75 23.82 5.49
C LYS A 179 5.38 24.50 5.34
N ASN A 180 5.28 25.70 4.74
CA ASN A 180 4.09 26.54 4.97
C ASN A 180 3.03 26.52 3.86
N THR A 181 3.39 26.29 2.59
CA THR A 181 2.42 26.35 1.47
C THR A 181 2.18 25.00 0.80
N THR A 182 3.17 24.10 0.79
CA THR A 182 3.06 22.85 0.00
C THR A 182 2.53 21.67 0.81
N ARG A 183 2.73 21.69 2.14
CA ARG A 183 2.19 20.68 3.06
C ARG A 183 0.64 20.64 3.10
N PRO A 184 -0.08 21.78 3.10
CA PRO A 184 -1.54 21.79 3.03
C PRO A 184 -2.07 21.19 1.72
N VAL A 185 -1.47 21.52 0.57
CA VAL A 185 -1.91 21.03 -0.75
C VAL A 185 -1.75 19.51 -0.85
N MET A 186 -0.60 18.98 -0.41
CA MET A 186 -0.39 17.53 -0.36
C MET A 186 -1.37 16.84 0.60
N SER A 187 -1.65 17.45 1.75
CA SER A 187 -2.65 16.94 2.70
C SER A 187 -4.05 16.86 2.08
N VAL A 188 -4.46 17.87 1.31
CA VAL A 188 -5.76 17.89 0.64
C VAL A 188 -5.84 16.76 -0.38
N HIS A 189 -4.89 16.67 -1.32
CA HIS A 189 -4.91 15.61 -2.34
C HIS A 189 -4.87 14.21 -1.73
N MET A 190 -4.14 14.01 -0.62
CA MET A 190 -4.13 12.73 0.09
C MET A 190 -5.48 12.40 0.75
N THR A 191 -6.18 13.39 1.29
CA THR A 191 -7.57 13.21 1.76
C THR A 191 -8.50 12.83 0.61
N GLN A 192 -8.38 13.48 -0.54
CA GLN A 192 -9.20 13.18 -1.72
C GLN A 192 -8.96 11.75 -2.22
N LEU A 193 -7.68 11.34 -2.33
CA LEU A 193 -7.34 9.96 -2.67
C LEU A 193 -7.96 8.98 -1.67
N ASN A 194 -7.87 9.24 -0.36
CA ASN A 194 -8.51 8.39 0.65
C ASN A 194 -10.04 8.31 0.51
N ASN A 195 -10.72 9.37 0.09
CA ASN A 195 -12.16 9.35 -0.17
C ASN A 195 -12.49 8.48 -1.40
N LEU A 196 -11.59 8.44 -2.38
CA LEU A 196 -11.69 7.58 -3.55
C LEU A 196 -11.33 6.11 -3.28
N ARG A 197 -10.86 5.76 -2.08
CA ARG A 197 -10.41 4.39 -1.73
C ARG A 197 -11.43 3.30 -2.07
N GLY A 198 -12.72 3.59 -1.90
CA GLY A 198 -13.78 2.66 -2.22
C GLY A 198 -13.89 2.31 -3.71
N LEU A 199 -13.37 3.13 -4.62
CA LEU A 199 -13.29 2.79 -6.05
C LEU A 199 -12.39 1.58 -6.32
N PHE A 200 -11.44 1.33 -5.42
CA PHE A 200 -10.37 0.36 -5.61
C PHE A 200 -10.58 -0.91 -4.77
N TYR A 201 -11.62 -0.95 -3.93
CA TYR A 201 -12.03 -2.13 -3.19
C TYR A 201 -12.98 -2.98 -4.05
N GLY A 202 -12.60 -4.22 -4.35
CA GLY A 202 -13.46 -5.16 -5.08
C GLY A 202 -12.91 -5.54 -6.45
N GLN A 203 -12.18 -6.66 -6.47
CA GLN A 203 -11.87 -7.53 -7.62
C GLN A 203 -11.06 -6.99 -8.81
N SER A 204 -9.96 -7.69 -9.07
CA SER A 204 -9.11 -7.73 -10.29
C SER A 204 -8.34 -6.48 -10.71
N LEU A 205 -8.83 -5.26 -10.48
CA LEU A 205 -8.22 -4.05 -11.05
C LEU A 205 -7.01 -3.54 -10.27
N TYR A 206 -7.03 -3.66 -8.94
CA TYR A 206 -5.85 -3.35 -8.13
C TYR A 206 -4.72 -4.38 -8.32
N LYS A 207 -5.10 -5.65 -8.52
CA LYS A 207 -4.18 -6.72 -8.94
C LYS A 207 -3.82 -6.64 -10.43
N SER A 208 -4.48 -5.77 -11.18
CA SER A 208 -4.20 -5.60 -12.61
C SER A 208 -2.83 -4.93 -12.76
N PRO A 209 -2.01 -5.38 -13.71
CA PRO A 209 -0.78 -4.69 -14.09
C PRO A 209 -0.96 -3.20 -14.38
N PHE A 210 -2.19 -2.76 -14.69
CA PHE A 210 -2.52 -1.37 -15.02
C PHE A 210 -2.08 -0.36 -13.96
N PHE A 211 -2.27 -0.62 -12.67
CA PHE A 211 -1.81 0.29 -11.60
C PHE A 211 -0.44 -0.09 -11.07
N LYS A 212 -0.20 -1.38 -10.84
CA LYS A 212 1.03 -1.86 -10.19
C LYS A 212 2.27 -1.49 -11.02
N LYS A 213 2.26 -1.78 -12.32
CA LYS A 213 3.46 -1.57 -13.15
C LYS A 213 3.83 -0.09 -13.27
N PRO A 214 2.92 0.84 -13.64
CA PRO A 214 3.26 2.26 -13.69
C PRO A 214 3.66 2.85 -12.34
N PHE A 215 3.07 2.38 -11.24
CA PHE A 215 3.47 2.78 -9.89
C PHE A 215 4.92 2.41 -9.57
N ILE A 216 5.31 1.15 -9.83
CA ILE A 216 6.68 0.68 -9.62
C ILE A 216 7.64 1.34 -10.61
N ASP A 217 7.30 1.41 -11.91
CA ASP A 217 8.13 2.06 -12.94
C ASP A 217 8.40 3.53 -12.58
N CYS A 218 7.39 4.24 -12.06
CA CYS A 218 7.54 5.62 -11.58
C CYS A 218 8.47 5.73 -10.36
N ALA A 219 8.48 4.74 -9.46
CA ALA A 219 9.44 4.69 -8.35
C ALA A 219 10.85 4.42 -8.85
N VAL A 220 10.99 3.47 -9.77
CA VAL A 220 12.27 3.10 -10.40
C VAL A 220 12.89 4.32 -11.07
N GLU A 221 12.13 5.05 -11.89
CA GLU A 221 12.59 6.28 -12.55
C GLU A 221 13.09 7.32 -11.53
N PHE A 222 12.29 7.59 -10.49
CA PHE A 222 12.62 8.57 -9.46
C PHE A 222 13.91 8.21 -8.71
N TYR A 223 14.00 7.00 -8.15
CA TYR A 223 15.15 6.60 -7.36
C TYR A 223 16.40 6.36 -8.22
N SER A 224 16.25 6.01 -9.49
CA SER A 224 17.40 5.93 -10.41
C SER A 224 18.02 7.30 -10.64
N ALA A 225 17.20 8.36 -10.73
CA ALA A 225 17.70 9.73 -10.85
C ALA A 225 18.44 10.18 -9.57
N GLU A 226 17.90 9.90 -8.39
CA GLU A 226 18.56 10.16 -7.10
C GLU A 226 19.87 9.37 -6.97
N ALA A 227 19.90 8.11 -7.39
CA ALA A 227 21.09 7.27 -7.34
C ALA A 227 22.19 7.75 -8.31
N MET A 228 21.83 8.34 -9.44
CA MET A 228 22.82 8.96 -10.34
C MET A 228 23.45 10.22 -9.72
N GLN A 229 22.68 11.05 -9.00
CA GLN A 229 23.25 12.17 -8.24
C GLN A 229 24.25 11.69 -7.19
N PHE A 230 24.01 10.53 -6.58
CA PHE A 230 24.98 9.92 -5.66
C PHE A 230 26.31 9.61 -6.34
N LYS A 231 26.35 9.14 -7.59
CA LYS A 231 27.62 8.84 -8.26
C LYS A 231 28.54 10.06 -8.33
N GLU A 232 27.95 11.25 -8.43
CA GLU A 232 28.64 12.54 -8.43
C GLU A 232 29.07 12.96 -7.01
N GLN A 233 28.32 12.58 -5.98
CA GLN A 233 28.67 12.81 -4.58
C GLN A 233 29.74 11.82 -4.09
N SER A 234 30.66 12.31 -3.25
CA SER A 234 31.81 11.52 -2.76
C SER A 234 31.68 11.07 -1.30
N ASP A 235 30.58 11.42 -0.63
CA ASP A 235 30.38 11.16 0.80
C ASP A 235 29.49 9.92 1.00
N ILE A 236 30.14 8.75 1.20
CA ILE A 236 29.46 7.47 1.43
C ILE A 236 28.62 7.47 2.73
N PRO A 237 29.11 7.99 3.87
CA PRO A 237 28.29 8.09 5.09
C PRO A 237 26.99 8.88 4.87
N LEU A 238 27.07 10.04 4.23
CA LEU A 238 25.89 10.87 3.96
C LEU A 238 24.91 10.14 3.05
N TYR A 239 25.43 9.44 2.04
CA TYR A 239 24.61 8.63 1.15
C TYR A 239 23.86 7.52 1.87
N LEU A 240 24.55 6.69 2.68
CA LEU A 240 23.91 5.57 3.37
C LEU A 240 22.84 6.05 4.36
N LYS A 241 23.06 7.19 5.03
CA LYS A 241 22.03 7.83 5.87
C LYS A 241 20.83 8.29 5.05
N ARG A 242 21.07 8.83 3.84
CA ARG A 242 20.01 9.25 2.92
C ARG A 242 19.19 8.06 2.42
N VAL A 243 19.83 6.94 2.06
CA VAL A 243 19.14 5.70 1.63
C VAL A 243 18.27 5.16 2.77
N GLU A 244 18.80 5.11 3.99
CA GLU A 244 18.06 4.64 5.18
C GLU A 244 16.82 5.50 5.46
N TYR A 245 16.96 6.82 5.38
CA TYR A 245 15.84 7.75 5.49
C TYR A 245 14.76 7.49 4.43
N MET A 246 15.17 7.33 3.16
CA MET A 246 14.25 7.05 2.06
C MET A 246 13.50 5.73 2.25
N TRP A 247 14.19 4.65 2.65
CA TRP A 247 13.56 3.37 2.95
C TRP A 247 12.51 3.49 4.07
N ARG A 248 12.87 4.18 5.15
CA ARG A 248 11.97 4.36 6.30
C ARG A 248 10.72 5.14 5.92
N GLU A 249 10.88 6.24 5.20
CA GLU A 249 9.75 7.07 4.77
C GLU A 249 8.90 6.35 3.72
N GLU A 250 9.49 5.59 2.79
CA GLU A 250 8.70 4.83 1.80
C GLU A 250 7.89 3.70 2.47
N LYS A 251 8.51 2.97 3.41
CA LYS A 251 7.83 1.97 4.24
C LYS A 251 6.70 2.58 5.06
N LYS A 252 6.91 3.77 5.63
CA LYS A 252 5.88 4.52 6.35
C LYS A 252 4.78 5.03 5.42
N ASN A 253 5.10 5.49 4.21
CA ASN A 253 4.14 5.95 3.22
C ASN A 253 3.20 4.81 2.80
N CYS A 254 3.73 3.62 2.54
CA CYS A 254 2.93 2.41 2.27
C CYS A 254 2.01 2.01 3.43
N ARG A 255 2.44 2.23 4.67
CA ARG A 255 1.69 1.84 5.88
C ARG A 255 0.65 2.86 6.36
N HIS A 256 0.94 4.15 6.22
CA HIS A 256 0.18 5.23 6.87
C HIS A 256 -0.27 6.36 5.92
N GLY A 257 0.46 6.62 4.85
CA GLY A 257 0.20 7.76 3.95
C GLY A 257 -0.71 7.40 2.77
N LEU A 258 -0.57 6.17 2.26
CA LEU A 258 -1.26 5.66 1.09
C LEU A 258 -1.72 4.24 1.39
N TYR A 259 -2.78 4.08 2.20
CA TYR A 259 -3.45 2.77 2.40
C TYR A 259 -3.77 2.09 1.06
N PHE A 260 -3.89 2.90 0.01
CA PHE A 260 -3.90 2.51 -1.39
C PHE A 260 -2.81 1.56 -1.83
N PHE A 261 -1.54 1.71 -1.44
CA PHE A 261 -0.40 0.98 -2.03
C PHE A 261 0.18 -0.12 -1.15
N LYS A 262 -0.52 -0.49 -0.07
CA LYS A 262 -0.04 -1.51 0.86
C LYS A 262 0.30 -2.84 0.17
N GLU A 263 -0.50 -3.26 -0.80
CA GLU A 263 -0.23 -4.54 -1.50
C GLU A 263 0.93 -4.45 -2.51
N PHE A 264 1.46 -3.25 -2.76
CA PHE A 264 2.67 -3.03 -3.55
C PHE A 264 3.92 -2.83 -2.68
N GLU A 265 3.80 -2.81 -1.33
CA GLU A 265 4.90 -2.53 -0.39
C GLU A 265 6.12 -3.41 -0.69
N GLU A 266 5.93 -4.73 -0.83
CA GLU A 266 7.02 -5.68 -1.08
C GLU A 266 7.77 -5.38 -2.39
N SER A 267 7.05 -5.29 -3.52
CA SER A 267 7.66 -5.01 -4.83
C SER A 267 8.29 -3.62 -4.90
N LEU A 268 7.73 -2.64 -4.19
CA LEU A 268 8.29 -1.30 -4.12
C LEU A 268 9.58 -1.30 -3.30
N MET A 269 9.58 -1.87 -2.10
CA MET A 269 10.75 -1.90 -1.24
C MET A 269 11.90 -2.66 -1.91
N GLU A 270 11.62 -3.79 -2.57
CA GLU A 270 12.61 -4.54 -3.35
C GLU A 270 13.22 -3.68 -4.48
N ALA A 271 12.39 -2.92 -5.21
CA ALA A 271 12.87 -2.03 -6.27
C ALA A 271 13.74 -0.89 -5.71
N VAL A 272 13.33 -0.26 -4.61
CA VAL A 272 14.08 0.85 -3.98
C VAL A 272 15.41 0.35 -3.42
N GLU A 273 15.41 -0.78 -2.72
CA GLU A 273 16.63 -1.42 -2.20
C GLU A 273 17.60 -1.79 -3.30
N ARG A 274 17.10 -2.38 -4.39
CA ARG A 274 17.93 -2.72 -5.54
C ARG A 274 18.61 -1.49 -6.14
N ILE A 275 17.84 -0.44 -6.42
CA ILE A 275 18.33 0.75 -7.14
C ILE A 275 19.27 1.58 -6.27
N LEU A 276 18.93 1.80 -5.00
CA LEU A 276 19.72 2.65 -4.12
C LEU A 276 20.91 1.91 -3.51
N LEU A 277 20.86 0.59 -3.32
CA LEU A 277 21.93 -0.13 -2.63
C LEU A 277 22.56 -1.21 -3.49
N LYS A 278 21.80 -2.22 -3.92
CA LYS A 278 22.35 -3.43 -4.57
C LYS A 278 23.09 -3.11 -5.87
N ASP A 279 22.51 -2.26 -6.73
CA ASP A 279 23.09 -1.86 -8.01
C ASP A 279 24.35 -0.98 -7.84
N HIS A 280 24.64 -0.50 -6.63
CA HIS A 280 25.75 0.40 -6.32
C HIS A 280 26.73 -0.14 -5.26
N VAL A 281 26.59 -1.41 -4.86
CA VAL A 281 27.37 -2.02 -3.79
C VAL A 281 28.88 -1.91 -4.00
N SER A 282 29.37 -2.14 -5.22
CA SER A 282 30.79 -2.05 -5.55
C SER A 282 31.33 -0.63 -5.35
N VAL A 283 30.62 0.39 -5.84
CA VAL A 283 31.04 1.79 -5.73
C VAL A 283 31.05 2.25 -4.28
N ILE A 284 30.07 1.82 -3.48
CA ILE A 284 29.96 2.13 -2.05
C ILE A 284 31.15 1.55 -1.29
N LEU A 285 31.49 0.29 -1.55
CA LEU A 285 32.61 -0.38 -0.90
C LEU A 285 33.96 0.20 -1.35
N GLU A 286 34.15 0.44 -2.65
CA GLU A 286 35.39 1.01 -3.20
C GLU A 286 35.69 2.42 -2.64
N LYS A 287 34.69 3.29 -2.58
CA LYS A 287 34.86 4.67 -2.10
C LYS A 287 34.81 4.81 -0.58
N GLY A 288 34.12 3.89 0.11
CA GLY A 288 33.79 4.04 1.54
C GLY A 288 34.52 3.07 2.46
N PHE A 289 34.51 1.78 2.16
CA PHE A 289 34.89 0.75 3.12
C PHE A 289 36.36 0.86 3.55
N VAL A 290 37.28 0.99 2.60
CA VAL A 290 38.72 1.14 2.89
C VAL A 290 38.95 2.40 3.74
N LYS A 291 38.34 3.52 3.35
CA LYS A 291 38.45 4.78 4.10
C LYS A 291 37.97 4.62 5.54
N PHE A 292 36.83 3.98 5.76
CA PHE A 292 36.30 3.80 7.12
C PHE A 292 37.16 2.88 7.98
N MET A 293 37.76 1.85 7.37
CA MET A 293 38.70 0.96 8.06
C MET A 293 39.99 1.69 8.45
N ASP A 294 40.54 2.50 7.54
CA ASP A 294 41.76 3.29 7.77
C ASP A 294 41.53 4.37 8.85
N GLU A 295 40.41 5.09 8.77
CA GLU A 295 40.04 6.16 9.72
C GLU A 295 39.48 5.62 11.05
N ARG A 296 39.23 4.31 11.14
CA ARG A 296 38.59 3.65 12.29
C ARG A 296 37.22 4.27 12.62
N SER A 297 36.46 4.60 11.57
CA SER A 297 35.12 5.20 11.66
C SER A 297 34.08 4.16 12.09
N HIS A 298 34.09 3.82 13.38
CA HIS A 298 33.25 2.76 13.95
C HIS A 298 31.75 2.98 13.68
N ASP A 299 31.27 4.23 13.78
CA ASP A 299 29.85 4.54 13.54
C ASP A 299 29.44 4.27 12.09
N ASP A 300 30.26 4.70 11.12
CA ASP A 300 29.98 4.51 9.70
C ASP A 300 30.11 3.04 9.29
N LEU A 301 31.05 2.29 9.88
CA LEU A 301 31.18 0.84 9.68
C LEU A 301 29.97 0.08 10.24
N SER A 302 29.51 0.45 11.44
CA SER A 302 28.32 -0.16 12.06
C SER A 302 27.08 0.12 11.23
N TRP A 303 26.96 1.35 10.71
CA TRP A 303 25.86 1.74 9.84
C TRP A 303 25.90 1.01 8.50
N MET A 304 27.07 0.91 7.87
CA MET A 304 27.25 0.15 6.64
C MET A 304 26.88 -1.32 6.83
N TYR A 305 27.33 -1.94 7.93
CA TYR A 305 26.96 -3.31 8.27
C TYR A 305 25.45 -3.49 8.45
N TYR A 306 24.80 -2.60 9.21
CA TYR A 306 23.34 -2.63 9.38
C TYR A 306 22.61 -2.60 8.03
N MET A 307 22.95 -1.65 7.17
CA MET A 307 22.33 -1.50 5.85
C MET A 307 22.57 -2.72 4.94
N PHE A 308 23.79 -3.28 4.97
CA PHE A 308 24.13 -4.45 4.17
C PHE A 308 23.51 -5.74 4.70
N SER A 309 23.29 -5.84 6.01
CA SER A 309 22.58 -6.95 6.64
C SER A 309 21.11 -6.97 6.22
N GLU A 310 20.43 -5.82 6.32
CA GLU A 310 19.02 -5.69 5.94
C GLU A 310 18.77 -6.02 4.45
N ALA A 311 19.73 -5.72 3.57
CA ALA A 311 19.61 -5.91 2.12
C ALA A 311 20.22 -7.23 1.59
N ASP A 312 20.65 -8.15 2.48
CA ASP A 312 21.30 -9.41 2.12
C ASP A 312 22.58 -9.22 1.26
N LEU A 313 23.43 -8.27 1.66
CA LEU A 313 24.67 -7.90 0.99
C LEU A 313 25.94 -8.21 1.81
N LEU A 314 25.82 -8.95 2.91
CA LEU A 314 26.95 -9.28 3.79
C LEU A 314 28.07 -10.04 3.08
N GLY A 315 27.76 -10.82 2.04
CA GLY A 315 28.77 -11.46 1.19
C GLY A 315 29.75 -10.45 0.56
N HIS A 316 29.22 -9.36 -0.01
CA HIS A 316 30.04 -8.30 -0.60
C HIS A 316 30.89 -7.56 0.43
N LEU A 317 30.33 -7.33 1.62
CA LEU A 317 31.09 -6.72 2.73
C LEU A 317 32.23 -7.64 3.18
N ASN A 318 31.97 -8.95 3.24
CA ASN A 318 32.96 -9.95 3.62
C ASN A 318 34.11 -10.03 2.59
N ASP A 319 33.80 -9.96 1.30
CA ASP A 319 34.80 -9.89 0.23
C ASP A 319 35.66 -8.61 0.32
N ALA A 320 35.04 -7.47 0.62
CA ALA A 320 35.75 -6.21 0.85
C ALA A 320 36.68 -6.29 2.06
N LEU A 321 36.22 -6.88 3.17
CA LEU A 321 37.04 -7.14 4.37
C LEU A 321 38.23 -8.03 4.05
N ASN A 322 38.01 -9.13 3.32
CA ASN A 322 39.07 -10.04 2.88
C ASN A 322 40.15 -9.30 2.07
N SER A 323 39.70 -8.56 1.06
CA SER A 323 40.58 -7.79 0.18
C SER A 323 41.37 -6.75 0.96
N TYR A 324 40.72 -5.98 1.85
CA TYR A 324 41.38 -4.99 2.69
C TYR A 324 42.47 -5.60 3.57
N ILE A 325 42.16 -6.65 4.34
CA ILE A 325 43.14 -7.29 5.24
C ILE A 325 44.35 -7.80 4.45
N ARG A 326 44.13 -8.46 3.30
CA ARG A 326 45.22 -8.99 2.49
C ARG A 326 46.10 -7.88 1.90
N GLN A 327 45.49 -6.84 1.33
CA GLN A 327 46.24 -5.74 0.71
C GLN A 327 47.04 -4.94 1.75
N THR A 328 46.39 -4.55 2.85
CA THR A 328 47.03 -3.78 3.92
C THR A 328 48.07 -4.62 4.64
N GLY A 329 47.79 -5.89 4.93
CA GLY A 329 48.74 -6.81 5.55
C GLY A 329 49.99 -7.05 4.68
N GLN A 330 49.82 -7.26 3.37
CA GLN A 330 50.95 -7.41 2.44
C GLN A 330 51.78 -6.13 2.32
N LYS A 331 51.14 -4.95 2.36
CA LYS A 331 51.83 -3.67 2.34
C LYS A 331 52.69 -3.49 3.59
N ILE A 332 52.14 -3.81 4.76
CA ILE A 332 52.85 -3.78 6.05
C ILE A 332 54.09 -4.70 6.01
N LEU A 333 53.95 -5.93 5.51
CA LEU A 333 55.06 -6.89 5.41
C LEU A 333 56.17 -6.44 4.46
N LYS A 334 55.88 -5.58 3.48
CA LYS A 334 56.86 -5.06 2.52
C LYS A 334 57.54 -3.78 3.01
N GLU A 335 56.79 -2.90 3.66
CA GLU A 335 57.22 -1.55 4.01
C GLU A 335 57.71 -1.42 5.47
N ASP A 336 57.50 -2.45 6.30
CA ASP A 336 57.90 -2.52 7.72
C ASP A 336 57.40 -1.32 8.55
N SER A 337 56.25 -0.76 8.14
CA SER A 337 55.76 0.55 8.58
C SER A 337 54.85 0.52 9.81
N LEU A 338 54.14 -0.60 10.04
CA LEU A 338 53.18 -0.81 11.13
C LEU A 338 53.28 -2.26 11.63
N SER A 339 52.81 -2.56 12.83
CA SER A 339 52.77 -3.96 13.30
C SER A 339 51.55 -4.69 12.74
N LEU A 340 51.74 -5.90 12.22
CA LEU A 340 50.65 -6.77 11.77
C LEU A 340 49.69 -7.13 12.93
N GLU A 341 50.19 -7.15 14.17
CA GLU A 341 49.38 -7.37 15.38
C GLU A 341 48.47 -6.16 15.68
N GLU A 342 48.92 -4.94 15.38
CA GLU A 342 48.08 -3.73 15.52
C GLU A 342 46.93 -3.74 14.51
N LEU A 343 47.20 -4.16 13.27
CA LEU A 343 46.15 -4.34 12.26
C LEU A 343 45.13 -5.39 12.72
N LYS A 344 45.59 -6.54 13.21
CA LYS A 344 44.75 -7.61 13.75
C LYS A 344 43.87 -7.11 14.90
N ASN A 345 44.46 -6.50 15.94
CA ASN A 345 43.71 -5.96 17.08
C ASN A 345 42.66 -4.92 16.65
N SER A 346 42.99 -4.09 15.65
CA SER A 346 42.05 -3.12 15.09
C SER A 346 40.87 -3.80 14.38
N VAL A 347 41.14 -4.80 13.55
CA VAL A 347 40.10 -5.56 12.84
C VAL A 347 39.24 -6.35 13.83
N ASP A 348 39.84 -6.99 14.84
CA ASP A 348 39.13 -7.73 15.88
C ASP A 348 38.15 -6.82 16.62
N LYS A 349 38.63 -5.63 17.01
CA LYS A 349 37.78 -4.62 17.65
C LYS A 349 36.63 -4.20 16.74
N ILE A 350 36.86 -3.99 15.44
CA ILE A 350 35.82 -3.62 14.47
C ILE A 350 34.80 -4.76 14.31
N CYS A 351 35.25 -6.02 14.17
CA CYS A 351 34.35 -7.16 14.06
C CYS A 351 33.45 -7.30 15.30
N LEU A 352 34.03 -7.12 16.50
CA LEU A 352 33.30 -7.19 17.76
C LEU A 352 32.31 -6.02 17.94
N THR A 353 32.73 -4.79 17.60
CA THR A 353 31.95 -3.58 17.93
C THR A 353 31.00 -3.13 16.81
N CYS A 354 31.40 -3.28 15.54
CA CYS A 354 30.68 -2.74 14.40
C CYS A 354 29.88 -3.81 13.63
N PHE A 355 30.39 -5.04 13.57
CA PHE A 355 29.77 -6.11 12.79
C PHE A 355 28.93 -7.05 13.63
N SER A 356 28.55 -6.64 14.85
CA SER A 356 27.64 -7.39 15.74
C SER A 356 28.06 -8.85 15.95
N GLU A 357 29.37 -9.13 16.01
CA GLU A 357 29.93 -10.49 16.15
C GLU A 357 29.50 -11.45 15.02
N ASP A 358 29.37 -10.95 13.78
CA ASP A 358 29.04 -11.80 12.62
C ASP A 358 30.12 -12.88 12.40
N ALA A 359 29.71 -14.13 12.61
CA ALA A 359 30.59 -15.29 12.56
C ALA A 359 31.25 -15.49 11.18
N SER A 360 30.61 -15.03 10.09
CA SER A 360 31.15 -15.17 8.74
C SER A 360 32.27 -14.16 8.48
N LEU A 361 32.10 -12.91 8.90
CA LEU A 361 33.14 -11.87 8.79
C LEU A 361 34.32 -12.20 9.71
N GLU A 362 34.05 -12.65 10.94
CA GLU A 362 35.10 -13.09 11.86
C GLU A 362 35.91 -14.26 11.29
N LYS A 363 35.24 -15.26 10.72
CA LYS A 363 35.91 -16.42 10.11
C LYS A 363 36.82 -15.99 8.97
N THR A 364 36.37 -15.06 8.13
CA THR A 364 37.19 -14.49 7.05
C THR A 364 38.40 -13.74 7.59
N ALA A 365 38.21 -12.87 8.59
CA ALA A 365 39.32 -12.16 9.22
C ALA A 365 40.36 -13.15 9.81
N LYS A 366 39.88 -14.13 10.58
CA LYS A 366 40.69 -15.22 11.15
C LYS A 366 41.51 -15.94 10.08
N GLN A 367 40.91 -16.27 8.95
CA GLN A 367 41.60 -16.95 7.86
C GLN A 367 42.63 -16.04 7.18
N CYS A 368 42.29 -14.77 6.92
CA CYS A 368 43.22 -13.82 6.29
C CYS A 368 44.48 -13.59 7.13
N PHE A 369 44.36 -13.43 8.45
CA PHE A 369 45.53 -13.25 9.32
C PHE A 369 46.37 -14.52 9.46
N LYS A 370 45.73 -15.71 9.45
CA LYS A 370 46.46 -16.99 9.37
C LYS A 370 47.28 -17.08 8.09
N ASP A 371 46.70 -16.70 6.95
CA ASP A 371 47.40 -16.70 5.65
C ASP A 371 48.57 -15.70 5.60
N LEU A 372 48.49 -14.61 6.40
CA LEU A 372 49.55 -13.61 6.55
C LEU A 372 50.63 -14.02 7.57
N GLY A 373 50.52 -15.21 8.18
CA GLY A 373 51.52 -15.76 9.09
C GLY A 373 51.32 -15.41 10.56
N LEU A 374 50.19 -14.80 10.95
CA LEU A 374 49.83 -14.62 12.36
C LEU A 374 49.01 -15.81 12.85
N ALA A 375 49.51 -16.48 13.87
CA ALA A 375 48.72 -17.44 14.62
C ALA A 375 47.56 -16.69 15.31
N TRP A 376 46.33 -17.05 14.94
CA TRP A 376 45.15 -16.60 15.68
C TRP A 376 45.08 -17.40 16.98
N GLU A 377 45.73 -16.93 18.03
CA GLU A 377 45.50 -17.50 19.36
C GLU A 377 44.04 -17.26 19.74
N GLU A 378 43.31 -18.34 20.06
CA GLU A 378 42.00 -18.25 20.69
C GLU A 378 42.17 -17.61 22.07
N GLN A 379 42.18 -16.27 22.15
CA GLN A 379 41.98 -15.59 23.42
C GLN A 379 40.50 -15.78 23.83
N LYS A 380 40.23 -16.96 24.38
CA LYS A 380 39.04 -17.25 25.16
C LYS A 380 38.94 -16.24 26.30
N GLN A 381 37.91 -15.40 26.22
CA GLN A 381 37.19 -14.81 27.35
C GLN A 381 38.06 -14.29 28.51
N SER A 382 38.43 -13.01 28.48
CA SER A 382 38.85 -12.30 29.71
C SER A 382 38.39 -10.84 29.78
N LEU A 383 37.32 -10.47 29.07
CA LEU A 383 36.70 -9.13 29.20
C LEU A 383 35.28 -9.14 29.80
N LEU A 384 34.74 -10.30 30.19
CA LEU A 384 33.41 -10.41 30.82
C LEU A 384 33.39 -10.19 32.35
N THR A 385 34.51 -9.85 32.99
CA THR A 385 34.57 -9.68 34.46
C THR A 385 34.79 -8.26 34.97
N LEU A 386 34.69 -7.22 34.13
CA LEU A 386 34.80 -5.81 34.60
C LEU A 386 33.60 -4.90 34.27
N THR A 387 32.57 -5.39 33.58
CA THR A 387 31.33 -4.60 33.31
C THR A 387 30.08 -5.16 34.00
N MET A 388 30.23 -6.09 34.95
CA MET A 388 29.14 -6.55 35.84
C MET A 388 29.03 -5.71 37.14
N ILE A 389 29.57 -4.49 37.18
CA ILE A 389 29.34 -3.51 38.25
C ILE A 389 29.24 -2.11 37.63
N GLY A 390 28.14 -1.82 36.94
CA GLY A 390 27.97 -0.52 36.29
C GLY A 390 26.56 -0.32 35.75
N LYS A 391 25.60 -0.21 36.68
CA LYS A 391 24.23 0.27 36.49
C LYS A 391 24.02 1.13 35.24
N ILE A 392 23.02 0.80 34.41
CA ILE A 392 22.20 1.81 33.74
C ILE A 392 20.71 1.41 33.83
N PRO A 393 19.79 2.36 34.06
CA PRO A 393 18.44 2.15 34.55
C PRO A 393 17.44 1.84 33.45
N GLN A 394 16.29 1.29 33.87
CA GLN A 394 15.09 1.22 33.06
C GLN A 394 14.63 2.61 32.63
N PHE A 395 14.29 2.75 31.35
CA PHE A 395 13.33 3.74 30.88
C PHE A 395 12.36 3.05 29.91
N GLY A 396 11.07 3.32 30.10
CA GLY A 396 9.99 2.92 29.22
C GLY A 396 9.62 3.99 28.21
#